data_AF-A0A7X8WAP4-F1
#
_entry.id   AF-A0A7X8WAP4-F1
#
_cell.length_a   1.000
_cell.length_b   1.000
_cell.length_c   1.000
_cell.angle_alpha   90.00
_cell.angle_beta   90.00
_cell.angle_gamma   90.00
#
_symmetry.space_group_name_H-M   'P 1'
#
loop_
_entity.id
_entity.type
_entity.pdbx_description
1 polymer ?
#
loop_
_entity_poly.entity_id
_entity_poly.type
_entity_poly.pdbx_seq_one_letter_code
_entity_poly.pdbx_strand_id
1 'polypeptide(L)'
;MTLAFIAVTVVACGGKKTTAAEDVSTESSETKAAIAHLTKDEYIAKVSDFAANPDQWVFKGDKPMLIDFYATWCPPCKQIAPILEELAKEYEGKIDFYKIDVDKEGELAKAYNIRSIPTLFFIPTEGDPETVLGALSKEAFIEKLDELLK
;
A
#
# COMPACT_ATOMS: atom_id res chain seq x y z
N MET A 1 -3.37 61.43 -52.74
CA MET A 1 -2.80 60.25 -53.41
C MET A 1 -2.11 59.38 -52.36
N THR A 2 -2.91 58.67 -51.56
CA THR A 2 -2.44 57.49 -50.80
C THR A 2 -3.67 56.66 -50.47
N LEU A 3 -3.97 55.74 -51.41
CA LEU A 3 -4.94 54.68 -51.26
C LEU A 3 -4.20 53.45 -50.71
N ALA A 4 -4.67 53.00 -49.56
CA ALA A 4 -5.12 51.63 -49.32
C ALA A 4 -4.13 50.47 -49.07
N PHE A 5 -4.75 49.46 -48.45
CA PHE A 5 -4.40 48.03 -48.33
C PHE A 5 -3.44 47.68 -47.19
N ILE A 6 -3.97 47.26 -46.04
CA ILE A 6 -4.40 45.88 -45.70
C ILE A 6 -3.22 44.90 -45.77
N ALA A 7 -2.71 44.55 -44.59
CA ALA A 7 -2.16 43.23 -44.31
C ALA A 7 -2.21 43.00 -42.79
N VAL A 8 -3.35 42.47 -42.33
CA VAL A 8 -3.48 41.88 -40.99
C VAL A 8 -2.74 40.55 -41.03
N THR A 9 -1.57 40.48 -40.41
CA THR A 9 -0.86 39.22 -40.19
C THR A 9 -1.32 38.61 -38.87
N VAL A 10 -2.40 37.82 -38.94
CA VAL A 10 -2.80 36.93 -37.85
C VAL A 10 -1.77 35.80 -37.78
N VAL A 11 -0.83 35.90 -36.85
CA VAL A 11 -0.02 34.76 -36.42
C VAL A 11 -0.92 33.87 -35.56
N ALA A 12 -1.47 32.83 -36.17
CA ALA A 12 -2.11 31.72 -35.48
C ALA A 12 -1.04 30.68 -35.14
N CYS A 13 -0.58 30.68 -33.89
CA CYS A 13 0.02 29.50 -33.28
C CYS A 13 -0.58 29.35 -31.88
N GLY A 14 -1.18 28.19 -31.65
CA GLY A 14 -2.12 27.92 -30.56
C GLY A 14 -1.52 28.06 -29.16
N GLY A 15 -2.25 28.77 -28.32
CA GLY A 15 -2.09 28.80 -26.87
C GLY A 15 -3.45 29.09 -26.25
N LYS A 16 -4.20 28.04 -25.93
CA LYS A 16 -5.58 28.08 -25.42
C LYS A 16 -5.59 28.79 -24.05
N LYS A 17 -6.29 29.91 -23.94
CA LYS A 17 -6.86 30.35 -22.65
C LYS A 17 -7.93 29.33 -22.25
N THR A 18 -8.05 28.98 -20.96
CA THR A 18 -9.29 29.06 -20.17
C THR A 18 -9.07 28.40 -18.80
N THR A 19 -9.54 29.12 -17.78
CA THR A 19 -9.82 28.75 -16.39
C THR A 19 -10.69 27.49 -16.28
N ALA A 20 -10.63 26.85 -15.11
CA ALA A 20 -11.50 25.78 -14.58
C ALA A 20 -11.03 24.34 -14.83
N ALA A 21 -10.84 23.65 -13.69
CA ALA A 21 -11.22 22.29 -13.33
C ALA A 21 -10.90 21.11 -14.27
N GLU A 22 -10.68 19.96 -13.62
CA GLU A 22 -10.62 18.60 -14.19
C GLU A 22 -9.28 18.31 -14.89
N ASP A 23 -8.45 17.39 -14.39
CA ASP A 23 -8.77 16.01 -14.03
C ASP A 23 -7.89 15.61 -12.82
N VAL A 24 -8.36 15.83 -11.60
CA VAL A 24 -8.89 14.77 -10.73
C VAL A 24 -8.10 13.46 -10.93
N SER A 25 -6.99 13.38 -10.19
CA SER A 25 -6.32 12.13 -9.81
C SER A 25 -7.28 11.21 -9.05
N THR A 26 -8.24 10.64 -9.78
CA THR A 26 -9.17 9.59 -9.36
C THR A 26 -9.21 8.55 -10.45
N GLU A 27 -8.09 7.88 -10.64
CA GLU A 27 -8.04 6.53 -11.23
C GLU A 27 -7.20 5.63 -10.32
N SER A 28 -7.70 5.44 -9.10
CA SER A 28 -7.40 4.28 -8.23
C SER A 28 -8.55 4.06 -7.22
N SER A 29 -9.76 4.30 -7.69
CA SER A 29 -11.04 4.06 -7.02
C SER A 29 -11.87 3.40 -8.10
N GLU A 30 -11.94 2.06 -8.17
CA GLU A 30 -13.08 1.33 -7.61
C GLU A 30 -12.77 -0.18 -7.41
N THR A 31 -11.56 -0.57 -6.99
CA THR A 31 -11.35 -1.94 -6.45
C THR A 31 -10.28 -2.03 -5.35
N LYS A 32 -10.18 -0.99 -4.51
CA LYS A 32 -9.13 -0.78 -3.48
C LYS A 32 -9.59 -1.08 -2.04
N ALA A 33 -10.78 -1.65 -1.84
CA ALA A 33 -11.38 -1.78 -0.51
C ALA A 33 -10.79 -2.93 0.35
N ALA A 34 -10.05 -3.88 -0.23
CA ALA A 34 -9.64 -5.09 0.47
C ALA A 34 -8.32 -4.96 1.26
N ILE A 35 -7.48 -3.96 0.96
CA ILE A 35 -6.19 -3.77 1.63
C ILE A 35 -6.13 -2.37 2.24
N ALA A 36 -6.03 -2.30 3.56
CA ALA A 36 -5.93 -1.04 4.28
C ALA A 36 -4.47 -0.64 4.53
N HIS A 37 -4.18 0.66 4.49
CA HIS A 37 -2.91 1.18 4.98
C HIS A 37 -3.01 1.35 6.50
N LEU A 38 -2.04 0.81 7.24
CA LEU A 38 -1.95 1.02 8.68
C LEU A 38 -0.88 2.06 9.01
N THR A 39 -1.28 3.04 9.81
CA THR A 39 -0.37 3.92 10.53
C THR A 39 0.15 3.24 11.81
N LYS A 40 1.19 3.78 12.43
CA LYS A 40 1.68 3.32 13.74
C LYS A 40 0.57 3.23 14.78
N ASP A 41 -0.27 4.25 14.89
CA ASP A 41 -1.29 4.30 15.93
C ASP A 41 -2.37 3.23 15.71
N GLU A 42 -2.73 2.97 14.45
CA GLU A 42 -3.65 1.89 14.10
C GLU A 42 -3.01 0.51 14.30
N TYR A 43 -1.72 0.37 14.01
CA TYR A 43 -0.97 -0.86 14.30
C TYR A 43 -1.00 -1.18 15.79
N ILE A 44 -0.72 -0.20 16.65
CA ILE A 44 -0.76 -0.36 18.12
C ILE A 44 -2.16 -0.71 18.61
N ALA A 45 -3.19 -0.15 17.98
CA ALA A 45 -4.58 -0.41 18.34
C ALA A 45 -5.07 -1.80 17.90
N LYS A 46 -4.76 -2.21 16.67
CA LYS A 46 -5.35 -3.40 16.02
C LYS A 46 -4.45 -4.64 16.02
N VAL A 47 -3.13 -4.45 16.01
CA VAL A 47 -2.17 -5.53 15.77
C VAL A 47 -1.43 -5.88 17.06
N SER A 48 -0.54 -5.00 17.52
CA SER A 48 0.30 -5.25 18.70
C SER A 48 0.91 -3.96 19.21
N ASP A 49 1.04 -3.86 20.54
CA ASP A 49 1.61 -2.69 21.21
C ASP A 49 3.08 -2.94 21.57
N PHE A 50 3.96 -2.66 20.62
CA PHE A 50 5.41 -2.79 20.79
C PHE A 50 6.00 -1.76 21.78
N ALA A 51 5.27 -0.69 22.10
CA ALA A 51 5.72 0.32 23.06
C ALA A 51 5.43 -0.12 24.50
N ALA A 52 4.27 -0.74 24.74
CA ALA A 52 3.90 -1.30 26.03
C ALA A 52 4.58 -2.64 26.31
N ASN A 53 4.78 -3.47 25.28
CA ASN A 53 5.35 -4.82 25.39
C ASN A 53 6.55 -4.97 24.43
N PRO A 54 7.72 -4.38 24.73
CA PRO A 54 8.87 -4.40 23.83
C PRO A 54 9.50 -5.79 23.66
N ASP A 55 9.43 -6.63 24.69
CA ASP A 55 10.09 -7.95 24.73
C ASP A 55 9.13 -9.13 24.49
N GLN A 56 7.84 -8.85 24.24
CA GLN A 56 6.82 -9.88 24.10
C GLN A 56 5.81 -9.52 23.02
N TRP A 57 5.51 -10.49 22.16
CA TRP A 57 4.39 -10.38 21.22
C TRP A 57 3.05 -10.54 21.94
N VAL A 58 2.17 -9.54 21.78
CA VAL A 58 0.78 -9.59 22.28
C VAL A 58 -0.14 -9.18 21.13
N PHE A 59 -0.72 -10.17 20.48
CA PHE A 59 -1.67 -9.95 19.41
C PHE A 59 -3.00 -9.40 19.93
N LYS A 60 -3.54 -8.38 19.26
CA LYS A 60 -4.81 -7.72 19.60
C LYS A 60 -5.94 -8.00 18.60
N GLY A 61 -5.63 -8.59 17.45
CA GLY A 61 -6.61 -8.87 16.41
C GLY A 61 -7.45 -10.11 16.72
N ASP A 62 -8.57 -10.25 16.00
CA ASP A 62 -9.50 -11.37 16.09
C ASP A 62 -9.38 -12.35 14.89
N LYS A 63 -8.70 -11.93 13.83
CA LYS A 63 -8.46 -12.71 12.61
C LYS A 63 -6.97 -12.75 12.28
N PRO A 64 -6.50 -13.81 11.61
CA PRO A 64 -5.15 -13.82 11.06
C PRO A 64 -4.99 -12.67 10.06
N MET A 65 -3.77 -12.18 9.90
CA MET A 65 -3.51 -11.05 9.01
C MET A 65 -2.16 -11.14 8.31
N LEU A 66 -2.10 -10.54 7.12
CA LEU A 66 -0.87 -10.31 6.37
C LEU A 66 -0.57 -8.81 6.36
N ILE A 67 0.65 -8.44 6.75
CA ILE A 67 1.14 -7.06 6.70
C ILE A 67 2.34 -6.97 5.75
N ASP A 68 2.24 -6.12 4.73
CA ASP A 68 3.32 -5.79 3.79
C ASP A 68 3.97 -4.44 4.15
N PHE A 69 5.20 -4.51 4.66
CA PHE A 69 6.06 -3.35 4.85
C PHE A 69 6.72 -2.98 3.53
N TYR A 70 6.30 -1.86 2.95
CA TYR A 70 6.66 -1.45 1.60
C TYR A 70 7.12 0.02 1.55
N ALA A 71 7.61 0.43 0.38
CA ALA A 71 7.81 1.85 0.06
C ALA A 71 7.39 2.13 -1.40
N THR A 72 7.06 3.39 -1.70
CA THR A 72 6.58 3.81 -3.03
C THR A 72 7.62 3.70 -4.14
N TRP A 73 8.90 3.71 -3.79
CA TRP A 73 10.03 3.60 -4.70
C TRP A 73 10.51 2.16 -4.92
N CYS A 74 9.97 1.19 -4.16
CA CYS A 74 10.40 -0.21 -4.19
C CYS A 74 9.80 -0.98 -5.39
N PRO A 75 10.59 -1.42 -6.38
CA PRO A 75 10.06 -2.14 -7.54
C PRO A 75 9.47 -3.52 -7.20
N PRO A 76 10.12 -4.39 -6.38
CA PRO A 76 9.53 -5.68 -5.99
C PRO A 76 8.20 -5.51 -5.26
N CYS A 77 8.06 -4.46 -4.44
CA CYS A 77 6.80 -4.15 -3.74
C CYS A 77 5.66 -3.86 -4.73
N LYS A 78 5.96 -3.16 -5.84
CA LYS A 78 4.97 -2.90 -6.91
C LYS A 78 4.59 -4.17 -7.67
N GLN A 79 5.51 -5.13 -7.80
CA GLN A 79 5.24 -6.40 -8.47
C GLN A 79 4.26 -7.28 -7.67
N ILE A 80 4.40 -7.32 -6.34
CA ILE A 80 3.51 -8.13 -5.48
C ILE A 80 2.19 -7.44 -5.14
N ALA A 81 2.10 -6.10 -5.26
CA ALA A 81 0.88 -5.35 -4.96
C ALA A 81 -0.39 -5.90 -5.65
N PRO A 82 -0.42 -6.15 -6.99
CA PRO A 82 -1.61 -6.71 -7.63
C PRO A 82 -1.91 -8.15 -7.17
N ILE A 83 -0.90 -8.92 -6.78
CA ILE A 83 -1.08 -10.27 -6.24
C ILE A 83 -1.79 -10.19 -4.88
N LEU A 84 -1.31 -9.30 -4.01
CA LEU A 84 -1.95 -9.05 -2.71
C LEU A 84 -3.38 -8.57 -2.88
N GLU A 85 -3.67 -7.67 -3.83
CA GLU A 85 -5.03 -7.18 -4.09
C GLU A 85 -5.99 -8.27 -4.55
N GLU A 86 -5.50 -9.24 -5.32
CA GLU A 86 -6.28 -10.42 -5.71
C GLU A 86 -6.55 -11.33 -4.50
N LEU A 87 -5.51 -11.65 -3.73
CA LEU A 87 -5.61 -12.50 -2.55
C LEU A 87 -6.47 -11.88 -1.46
N ALA A 88 -6.39 -10.56 -1.25
CA ALA A 88 -7.22 -9.87 -0.27
C ALA A 88 -8.73 -10.00 -0.57
N LYS A 89 -9.11 -10.14 -1.85
CA LYS A 89 -10.50 -10.42 -2.25
C LYS A 89 -10.84 -11.89 -2.06
N GLU A 90 -9.93 -12.79 -2.43
CA GLU A 90 -10.15 -14.24 -2.31
C GLU A 90 -10.31 -14.68 -0.84
N TYR A 91 -9.58 -14.04 0.07
CA TYR A 91 -9.59 -14.31 1.51
C TYR A 91 -10.43 -13.30 2.30
N GLU A 92 -11.29 -12.53 1.62
CA GLU A 92 -12.14 -11.52 2.27
C GLU A 92 -12.94 -12.13 3.44
N GLY A 93 -12.86 -11.48 4.60
CA GLY A 93 -13.51 -11.93 5.83
C GLY A 93 -12.80 -13.07 6.57
N LYS A 94 -11.77 -13.71 5.98
CA LYS A 94 -10.97 -14.76 6.62
C LYS A 94 -9.63 -14.26 7.12
N ILE A 95 -8.93 -13.46 6.29
CA ILE A 95 -7.62 -12.90 6.60
C ILE A 95 -7.66 -11.40 6.32
N ASP A 96 -7.15 -10.60 7.25
CA ASP A 96 -7.02 -9.16 7.03
C ASP A 96 -5.70 -8.82 6.33
N PHE A 97 -5.76 -7.94 5.33
CA PHE A 97 -4.58 -7.52 4.57
C PHE A 97 -4.27 -6.06 4.84
N TYR A 98 -3.02 -5.80 5.20
CA TYR A 98 -2.54 -4.47 5.52
C TYR A 98 -1.24 -4.13 4.82
N LYS A 99 -1.01 -2.83 4.61
CA LYS A 99 0.23 -2.29 4.10
C LYS A 99 0.74 -1.18 4.99
N ILE A 100 2.06 -1.14 5.19
CA ILE A 100 2.73 -0.13 6.01
C ILE A 100 3.82 0.52 5.17
N ASP A 101 3.71 1.83 5.00
CA ASP A 101 4.70 2.63 4.28
C ASP A 101 5.85 2.96 5.23
N VAL A 102 7.00 2.32 5.03
CA VAL A 102 8.15 2.46 5.93
C VAL A 102 8.77 3.86 5.92
N ASP A 103 8.55 4.64 4.85
CA ASP A 103 9.03 6.03 4.77
C ASP A 103 8.19 6.95 5.64
N LYS A 104 6.91 6.62 5.87
CA LYS A 104 5.99 7.36 6.72
C LYS A 104 6.03 6.87 8.17
N GLU A 105 6.05 5.57 8.35
CA GLU A 105 5.97 4.90 9.65
C GLU A 105 7.36 4.48 10.17
N GLY A 106 8.32 5.41 10.14
CA GLY A 106 9.73 5.12 10.42
C GLY A 106 10.00 4.60 11.85
N GLU A 107 9.19 4.99 12.84
CA GLU A 107 9.29 4.44 14.20
C GLU A 107 8.88 2.97 14.25
N LEU A 108 7.77 2.63 13.59
CA LEU A 108 7.28 1.25 13.51
C LEU A 108 8.25 0.36 12.74
N ALA A 109 8.77 0.85 11.61
CA ALA A 109 9.80 0.15 10.84
C ALA A 109 11.08 -0.08 11.66
N LYS A 110 11.47 0.86 12.53
CA LYS A 110 12.61 0.70 13.45
C LYS A 110 12.32 -0.33 14.54
N ALA A 111 11.13 -0.30 15.14
CA ALA A 111 10.75 -1.21 16.21
C ALA A 111 10.84 -2.68 15.77
N TYR A 112 10.40 -2.99 14.56
CA TYR A 112 10.47 -4.32 13.97
C TYR A 112 11.75 -4.58 13.16
N ASN A 113 12.73 -3.67 13.22
CA ASN A 113 14.01 -3.80 12.53
C ASN A 113 13.87 -4.09 11.02
N ILE A 114 12.95 -3.39 10.34
CA ILE A 114 12.74 -3.53 8.90
C ILE A 114 13.95 -2.96 8.15
N ARG A 115 14.79 -3.85 7.60
CA ARG A 115 16.02 -3.51 6.85
C ARG A 115 15.94 -3.76 5.36
N SER A 116 14.96 -4.54 4.93
CA SER A 116 14.70 -4.87 3.54
C SER A 116 13.21 -4.69 3.27
N ILE A 117 12.87 -4.27 2.05
CA ILE A 117 11.49 -4.21 1.61
C ILE A 117 11.33 -4.91 0.25
N PRO A 118 10.22 -5.62 0.01
CA PRO A 118 9.13 -5.82 0.97
C PRO A 118 9.56 -6.74 2.12
N THR A 119 8.99 -6.50 3.30
CA THR A 119 9.02 -7.45 4.42
C THR A 119 7.57 -7.79 4.75
N LEU A 120 7.28 -9.09 4.81
CA LEU A 120 5.93 -9.62 4.93
C LEU A 120 5.78 -10.28 6.29
N PHE A 121 4.77 -9.87 7.05
CA PHE A 121 4.43 -10.49 8.32
C PHE A 121 3.15 -11.30 8.15
N PHE A 122 3.24 -12.60 8.39
CA PHE A 122 2.11 -13.51 8.46
C PHE A 122 1.79 -13.73 9.93
N ILE A 123 0.65 -13.20 10.39
CA ILE A 123 0.29 -13.15 11.80
C ILE A 123 -0.87 -14.12 12.03
N PRO A 124 -0.65 -15.26 12.70
CA PRO A 124 -1.74 -16.15 13.12
C PRO A 124 -2.51 -15.54 14.29
N THR A 125 -3.71 -16.05 14.56
CA THR A 125 -4.48 -15.65 15.75
C THR A 125 -3.84 -16.13 17.06
N GLU A 126 -3.11 -17.24 16.99
CA GLU A 126 -2.38 -17.83 18.10
C GLU A 126 -0.93 -18.10 17.71
N GLY A 127 0.00 -17.79 18.60
CA GLY A 127 1.44 -17.93 18.36
C GLY A 127 2.11 -16.64 17.87
N ASP A 128 3.36 -16.81 17.42
CA ASP A 128 4.21 -15.70 17.00
C ASP A 128 4.09 -15.44 15.49
N PRO A 129 4.26 -14.18 15.04
CA PRO A 129 4.29 -13.84 13.62
C PRO A 129 5.44 -14.52 12.89
N GLU A 130 5.17 -15.02 11.69
CA GLU A 130 6.22 -15.40 10.75
C GLU A 130 6.62 -14.19 9.91
N THR A 131 7.93 -13.96 9.78
CA THR A 131 8.49 -12.88 8.96
C THR A 131 9.16 -13.45 7.72
N VAL A 132 8.75 -12.98 6.55
CA VAL A 132 9.38 -13.30 5.27
C VAL A 132 10.00 -12.04 4.67
N LEU A 133 11.27 -12.14 4.26
CA LEU A 133 12.00 -11.05 3.63
C LEU A 133 11.95 -11.18 2.11
N GLY A 134 11.55 -10.12 1.42
CA GLY A 134 11.49 -10.05 -0.02
C GLY A 134 10.14 -10.44 -0.62
N ALA A 135 10.08 -10.36 -1.95
CA ALA A 135 8.88 -10.67 -2.72
C ALA A 135 8.66 -12.18 -2.82
N LEU A 136 7.40 -12.60 -2.76
CA LEU A 136 6.97 -13.98 -2.95
C LEU A 136 6.24 -14.17 -4.28
N SER A 137 6.23 -15.41 -4.78
CA SER A 137 5.29 -15.81 -5.84
C SER A 137 3.88 -15.93 -5.27
N LYS A 138 2.88 -15.91 -6.15
CA LYS A 138 1.47 -16.06 -5.73
C LYS A 138 1.22 -17.37 -5.01
N GLU A 139 1.83 -18.46 -5.47
CA GLU A 139 1.70 -19.79 -4.88
C GLU A 139 2.26 -19.83 -3.47
N ALA A 140 3.42 -19.20 -3.24
CA ALA A 140 4.02 -19.09 -1.91
C ALA A 140 3.18 -18.22 -0.96
N PHE A 141 2.53 -17.17 -1.47
CA PHE A 141 1.55 -16.43 -0.67
C PHE A 141 0.38 -17.31 -0.25
N ILE A 142 -0.22 -18.06 -1.19
CA ILE A 142 -1.35 -18.95 -0.91
C ILE A 142 -0.97 -19.98 0.16
N GLU A 143 0.18 -20.65 0.01
CA GLU A 143 0.65 -21.63 0.98
C GLU A 143 0.74 -21.06 2.40
N LYS A 144 1.30 -19.85 2.53
CA LYS A 144 1.44 -19.16 3.81
C LYS A 144 0.10 -18.69 4.38
N LEU A 145 -0.79 -18.18 3.53
CA LEU A 145 -2.13 -17.73 3.94
C LEU A 145 -3.00 -18.92 4.40
N ASP A 146 -2.93 -20.05 3.70
CA ASP A 146 -3.62 -21.28 4.10
C ASP A 146 -3.07 -21.85 5.41
N GLU A 147 -1.78 -21.67 5.69
CA GLU A 147 -1.17 -22.03 6.98
C GLU A 147 -1.77 -21.22 8.14
N LEU A 148 -2.11 -19.94 7.92
CA LEU A 148 -2.74 -19.09 8.95
C LEU A 148 -4.17 -19.49 9.31
N LEU A 149 -4.83 -20.31 8.47
CA LEU A 149 -6.24 -20.71 8.66
C LEU A 149 -6.40 -22.11 9.28
N LYS A 150 -5.29 -22.78 9.60
CA LYS A 150 -5.29 -24.11 10.23
C LYS A 150 -5.46 -24.00 11.74
#